data_AF-A0A382NWD3-F1
#
_entry.id   AF-A0A382NWD3-F1
#
_cell.length_a   1.000
_cell.length_b   1.000
_cell.length_c   1.000
_cell.angle_alpha   90.00
_cell.angle_beta   90.00
_cell.angle_gamma   90.00
#
_symmetry.space_group_name_H-M   'P 1'
#
loop_
_entity.id
_entity.type
_entity.pdbx_description
1 polymer ?
#
loop_
_entity_poly.entity_id
_entity_poly.type
_entity_poly.pdbx_seq_one_letter_code
_entity_poly.pdbx_strand_id
1 'polypeptide(L)'
;VAVLGADVADLRERMNELQGQVAELAELTAYREVAACRLPNRAGADRLSVGFPISPERIPASGNVNVAVLFVDFPDAPALQGATATADEEGSTHDLFGQIVSDAKRYLKAMSYGTFDVTFRPLHRWLRMPHNLSPYYRDYKNGYARGTGRFRLIGDAIGLADPDFDFEDIDSVVVIAAPEADSIGQAASLRELFYADGQTIGNSISLGSRDGQGPDGLTIPHELGHNLGLPDLYDTSVSRDSEGHLPDEVDRFVGEFGLMGVGQRSSQAEMFAWSRWQLGWLRDTQVAC
;
A
#
# COMPACT_ATOMS: atom_id res chain seq x y z
N VAL A 1 35.09 43.23 36.72
CA VAL A 1 35.18 42.51 35.41
C VAL A 1 34.77 41.05 35.55
N ALA A 2 35.39 40.27 36.46
CA ALA A 2 35.03 38.85 36.66
C ALA A 2 33.57 38.62 37.13
N VAL A 3 33.07 39.43 38.08
CA VAL A 3 31.68 39.33 38.58
C VAL A 3 30.65 39.65 37.49
N LEU A 4 30.88 40.68 36.69
CA LEU A 4 30.04 41.05 35.55
C LEU A 4 30.03 39.97 34.45
N GLY A 5 31.10 39.19 34.30
CA GLY A 5 31.16 38.08 33.35
C GLY A 5 30.35 36.86 33.77
N ALA A 6 30.26 36.59 35.09
CA ALA A 6 29.45 35.50 35.64
C ALA A 6 27.94 35.79 35.50
N ASP A 7 27.51 37.03 35.78
CA ASP A 7 26.10 37.44 35.60
C ASP A 7 25.65 37.38 34.14
N VAL A 8 26.53 37.69 33.18
CA VAL A 8 26.22 37.60 31.74
C VAL A 8 26.11 36.15 31.27
N ALA A 9 26.88 35.23 31.86
CA ALA A 9 26.78 33.80 31.55
C ALA A 9 25.46 33.20 32.06
N ASP A 10 25.08 33.52 33.30
CA ASP A 10 23.80 33.10 33.91
C ASP A 10 22.59 33.63 33.11
N LEU A 11 22.62 34.90 32.72
CA LEU A 11 21.56 35.49 31.88
C LEU A 11 21.44 34.82 30.50
N ARG A 12 22.56 34.41 29.89
CA ARG A 12 22.55 33.69 28.62
C ARG A 12 21.97 32.29 28.75
N GLU A 13 22.33 31.59 29.82
CA GLU A 13 21.80 30.25 30.10
C GLU A 13 20.28 30.30 30.30
N ARG A 14 19.80 31.26 31.11
CA ARG A 14 18.35 31.47 31.33
C ARG A 14 17.62 31.91 30.07
N MET A 15 18.25 32.71 29.21
CA MET A 15 17.68 33.06 27.90
C MET A 15 17.53 31.83 27.00
N ASN A 16 18.53 30.94 26.95
CA ASN A 16 18.48 29.73 26.13
C ASN A 16 17.40 28.76 26.66
N GLU A 17 17.27 28.62 27.98
CA GLU A 17 16.23 27.81 28.62
C GLU A 17 14.83 28.35 28.29
N LEU A 18 14.62 29.67 28.42
CA LEU A 18 13.38 30.33 28.03
C LEU A 18 13.05 30.16 26.54
N GLN A 19 14.06 30.24 25.66
CA GLN A 19 13.87 29.98 24.23
C GLN A 19 13.43 28.55 23.96
N GLY A 20 14.00 27.56 24.68
CA GLY A 20 13.57 26.17 24.62
C GLY A 20 12.11 25.98 25.05
N GLN A 21 11.73 26.58 26.19
CA GLN A 21 10.36 26.52 26.70
C GLN A 21 9.34 27.19 25.76
N VAL A 22 9.70 28.34 25.15
CA VAL A 22 8.84 29.01 24.17
C VAL A 22 8.68 28.17 22.91
N ALA A 23 9.74 27.50 22.45
CA ALA A 23 9.67 26.58 21.31
C ALA A 23 8.75 25.38 21.60
N GLU A 24 8.88 24.76 22.77
CA GLU A 24 8.02 23.65 23.20
C GLU A 24 6.55 24.09 23.35
N LEU A 25 6.30 25.28 23.90
CA LEU A 25 4.96 25.84 24.02
C LEU A 25 4.34 26.17 22.65
N ALA A 26 5.15 26.68 21.72
CA ALA A 26 4.73 26.94 20.34
C ALA A 26 4.39 25.63 19.62
N GLU A 27 5.17 24.56 19.83
CA GLU A 27 4.91 23.23 19.28
C GLU A 27 3.63 22.63 19.86
N LEU A 28 3.41 22.74 21.17
CA LEU A 28 2.16 22.35 21.84
C LEU A 28 0.94 23.12 21.34
N THR A 29 1.10 24.41 21.06
CA THR A 29 0.02 25.27 20.55
C THR A 29 -0.32 24.90 19.11
N ALA A 30 0.70 24.77 18.24
CA ALA A 30 0.53 24.29 16.88
C ALA A 30 -0.12 22.90 16.84
N TYR A 31 0.30 22.00 17.71
CA TYR A 31 -0.31 20.68 17.87
C TYR A 31 -1.81 20.76 18.21
N ARG A 32 -2.20 21.65 19.15
CA ARG A 32 -3.61 21.83 19.55
C ARG A 32 -4.47 22.44 18.45
N GLU A 33 -3.95 23.42 17.71
CA GLU A 33 -4.67 24.06 16.60
C GLU A 33 -4.87 23.07 15.45
N VAL A 34 -3.83 22.32 15.10
CA VAL A 34 -3.85 21.33 14.02
C VAL A 34 -4.71 20.10 14.37
N ALA A 35 -4.77 19.72 15.65
CA ALA A 35 -5.66 18.65 16.11
C ALA A 35 -7.15 18.96 15.84
N ALA A 36 -7.57 20.22 15.84
CA ALA A 36 -8.96 20.61 15.54
C ALA A 36 -9.36 20.33 14.08
N CYS A 37 -8.39 20.31 13.16
CA CYS A 37 -8.61 19.99 11.75
C CYS A 37 -8.68 18.50 11.46
N ARG A 38 -8.20 17.65 12.36
CA ARG A 38 -8.20 16.21 12.14
C ARG A 38 -9.65 15.72 12.14
N LEU A 39 -10.18 15.47 10.95
CA LEU A 39 -11.50 14.85 10.81
C LEU A 39 -11.48 13.52 11.56
N PRO A 40 -12.45 13.23 12.44
CA PRO A 40 -12.45 11.98 13.16
C PRO A 40 -12.71 10.82 12.20
N ASN A 41 -12.00 9.72 12.38
CA ASN A 41 -12.32 8.47 11.71
C ASN A 41 -13.71 7.98 12.18
N ARG A 42 -14.66 7.91 11.25
CA ARG A 42 -16.05 7.45 11.49
C ARG A 42 -16.36 6.12 10.81
N ALA A 43 -15.39 5.50 10.15
CA ALA A 43 -15.61 4.30 9.35
C ALA A 43 -15.61 3.02 10.19
N GLY A 44 -15.00 3.04 11.39
CA GLY A 44 -14.77 1.86 12.23
C GLY A 44 -13.33 1.38 12.16
N ALA A 45 -12.95 0.45 13.04
CA ALA A 45 -11.56 -0.02 13.17
C ALA A 45 -11.09 -0.85 11.97
N ASP A 46 -11.99 -1.47 11.20
CA ASP A 46 -11.64 -2.35 10.08
C ASP A 46 -11.64 -1.64 8.72
N ARG A 47 -12.15 -0.41 8.65
CA ARG A 47 -12.43 0.29 7.38
C ARG A 47 -11.42 1.38 7.03
N LEU A 48 -11.30 1.61 5.73
CA LEU A 48 -10.55 2.74 5.16
C LEU A 48 -11.27 4.05 5.50
N SER A 49 -10.51 5.13 5.70
CA SER A 49 -11.06 6.40 6.19
C SER A 49 -10.19 7.56 5.73
N VAL A 50 -10.82 8.71 5.45
CA VAL A 50 -10.11 10.00 5.26
C VAL A 50 -9.88 10.73 6.60
N GLY A 51 -10.37 10.18 7.70
CA GLY A 51 -10.22 10.74 9.06
C GLY A 51 -9.17 10.02 9.90
N PHE A 52 -8.77 10.70 10.98
CA PHE A 52 -7.74 10.31 11.94
C PHE A 52 -8.34 9.66 13.22
N PRO A 53 -7.57 8.79 13.91
CA PRO A 53 -6.36 8.16 13.42
C PRO A 53 -6.68 7.11 12.33
N ILE A 54 -5.66 6.73 11.57
CA ILE A 54 -5.71 5.51 10.75
C ILE A 54 -5.93 4.31 11.66
N SER A 55 -6.64 3.31 11.16
CA SER A 55 -6.88 2.07 11.88
C SER A 55 -5.56 1.41 12.33
N PRO A 56 -5.45 0.94 13.58
CA PRO A 56 -4.28 0.18 14.04
C PRO A 56 -4.21 -1.23 13.43
N GLU A 57 -5.23 -1.66 12.67
CA GLU A 57 -5.27 -2.96 12.01
C GLU A 57 -4.65 -2.95 10.59
N ARG A 58 -4.07 -1.81 10.22
CA ARG A 58 -3.36 -1.55 8.96
C ARG A 58 -1.86 -1.79 9.14
N ILE A 59 -1.13 -1.92 8.04
CA ILE A 59 0.33 -2.06 8.11
C ILE A 59 0.95 -0.77 8.68
N PRO A 60 2.12 -0.85 9.34
CA PRO A 60 2.81 0.34 9.83
C PRO A 60 3.05 1.35 8.71
N ALA A 61 2.80 2.63 9.00
CA ALA A 61 3.04 3.71 8.04
C ALA A 61 4.46 4.29 8.11
N SER A 62 5.35 3.76 8.95
CA SER A 62 6.73 4.21 9.07
C SER A 62 7.66 3.06 9.41
N GLY A 63 8.96 3.29 9.23
CA GLY A 63 9.96 2.23 9.33
C GLY A 63 9.98 1.36 8.08
N ASN A 64 10.48 0.13 8.23
CA ASN A 64 10.52 -0.84 7.15
C ASN A 64 9.36 -1.83 7.30
N VAL A 65 8.55 -1.95 6.25
CA VAL A 65 7.55 -3.02 6.14
C VAL A 65 8.02 -4.12 5.21
N ASN A 66 7.79 -5.38 5.59
CA ASN A 66 8.12 -6.54 4.77
C ASN A 66 6.89 -7.03 4.01
N VAL A 67 7.05 -7.20 2.70
CA VAL A 67 5.97 -7.62 1.81
C VAL A 67 6.38 -8.90 1.09
N ALA A 68 5.70 -10.01 1.36
CA ALA A 68 5.90 -11.23 0.60
C ALA A 68 5.31 -11.07 -0.81
N VAL A 69 6.01 -11.52 -1.85
CA VAL A 69 5.52 -11.49 -3.24
C VAL A 69 5.46 -12.91 -3.77
N LEU A 70 4.25 -13.39 -4.05
CA LEU A 70 3.98 -14.75 -4.48
C LEU A 70 3.42 -14.74 -5.90
N PHE A 71 3.85 -15.68 -6.74
CA PHE A 71 3.40 -15.81 -8.11
C PHE A 71 2.58 -17.08 -8.26
N VAL A 72 1.40 -16.98 -8.85
CA VAL A 72 0.46 -18.11 -8.95
C VAL A 72 0.01 -18.34 -10.38
N ASP A 73 -0.16 -19.61 -10.74
CA ASP A 73 -0.81 -20.03 -11.97
C ASP A 73 -1.87 -21.10 -11.69
N PHE A 74 -2.66 -21.48 -12.70
CA PHE A 74 -3.83 -22.34 -12.50
C PHE A 74 -3.77 -23.58 -13.40
N PRO A 75 -4.41 -24.70 -13.01
CA PRO A 75 -4.44 -25.88 -13.87
C PRO A 75 -5.05 -25.65 -15.25
N ASP A 76 -6.07 -24.79 -15.36
CA ASP A 76 -6.77 -24.40 -16.60
C ASP A 76 -6.24 -23.11 -17.23
N ALA A 77 -5.33 -22.41 -16.56
CA ALA A 77 -4.62 -21.23 -17.05
C ALA A 77 -3.16 -21.28 -16.55
N PRO A 78 -2.37 -22.25 -17.04
CA PRO A 78 -0.99 -22.42 -16.60
C PRO A 78 -0.13 -21.28 -17.15
N ALA A 79 0.90 -20.88 -16.41
CA ALA A 79 1.87 -19.92 -16.91
C ALA A 79 2.53 -20.46 -18.18
N LEU A 80 2.60 -19.65 -19.25
CA LEU A 80 3.30 -20.08 -20.47
C LEU A 80 4.79 -20.23 -20.18
N GLN A 81 5.32 -21.43 -20.39
CA GLN A 81 6.75 -21.63 -20.52
C GLN A 81 7.18 -20.97 -21.83
N GLY A 82 8.18 -20.08 -21.79
CA GLY A 82 8.69 -19.41 -22.98
C GLY A 82 8.99 -20.42 -24.11
N ALA A 83 8.76 -20.02 -25.37
CA ALA A 83 8.88 -20.88 -26.55
C ALA A 83 10.31 -21.42 -26.84
N THR A 84 11.25 -21.23 -25.92
CA THR A 84 12.56 -21.86 -25.86
C THR A 84 12.69 -22.53 -24.49
N ALA A 85 12.17 -23.74 -24.38
CA ALA A 85 12.31 -24.59 -23.21
C ALA A 85 13.77 -25.05 -23.07
N THR A 86 14.61 -24.14 -22.59
CA THR A 86 15.85 -24.42 -21.89
C THR A 86 15.76 -23.65 -20.57
N ALA A 87 15.56 -24.37 -19.47
CA ALA A 87 15.88 -23.99 -18.09
C ALA A 87 15.34 -22.70 -17.40
N ASP A 88 14.58 -21.81 -18.04
CA ASP A 88 14.40 -20.47 -17.45
C ASP A 88 12.96 -20.20 -16.91
N GLU A 89 12.48 -20.99 -15.94
CA GLU A 89 11.34 -20.58 -15.08
C GLU A 89 11.64 -19.25 -14.35
N GLU A 90 12.92 -19.02 -14.07
CA GLU A 90 13.46 -17.81 -13.46
C GLU A 90 13.12 -16.54 -14.26
N GLY A 91 13.12 -16.57 -15.60
CA GLY A 91 12.90 -15.35 -16.40
C GLY A 91 11.52 -14.70 -16.16
N SER A 92 10.45 -15.49 -16.18
CA SER A 92 9.08 -14.93 -16.19
C SER A 92 8.66 -14.23 -14.89
N THR A 93 8.95 -14.80 -13.73
CA THR A 93 8.55 -14.21 -12.44
C THR A 93 9.47 -13.06 -12.02
N HIS A 94 10.77 -13.12 -12.35
CA HIS A 94 11.70 -12.01 -12.14
C HIS A 94 11.36 -10.83 -13.05
N ASP A 95 11.00 -11.07 -14.30
CA ASP A 95 10.56 -10.02 -15.22
C ASP A 95 9.25 -9.37 -14.74
N LEU A 96 8.26 -10.16 -14.32
CA LEU A 96 7.02 -9.63 -13.74
C LEU A 96 7.28 -8.85 -12.46
N PHE A 97 8.16 -9.33 -11.58
CA PHE A 97 8.56 -8.60 -10.38
C PHE A 97 9.21 -7.25 -10.73
N GLY A 98 10.18 -7.27 -11.66
CA GLY A 98 10.86 -6.06 -12.13
C GLY A 98 9.89 -5.05 -12.73
N GLN A 99 8.92 -5.50 -13.52
CA GLN A 99 7.93 -4.63 -14.18
C GLN A 99 6.90 -4.07 -13.19
N ILE A 100 6.39 -4.88 -12.27
CA ILE A 100 5.24 -4.51 -11.43
C ILE A 100 5.67 -3.83 -10.13
N VAL A 101 6.79 -4.26 -9.54
CA VAL A 101 7.13 -3.94 -8.14
C VAL A 101 8.26 -2.93 -8.02
N SER A 102 9.21 -2.91 -8.96
CA SER A 102 10.49 -2.20 -8.76
C SER A 102 10.36 -0.69 -8.56
N ASP A 103 9.38 -0.05 -9.19
CA ASP A 103 9.16 1.40 -9.06
C ASP A 103 8.41 1.79 -7.78
N ALA A 104 7.69 0.85 -7.16
CA ALA A 104 6.90 1.11 -5.98
C ALA A 104 7.75 1.60 -4.79
N LYS A 105 8.91 0.96 -4.58
CA LYS A 105 9.84 1.31 -3.50
C LYS A 105 10.33 2.75 -3.63
N ARG A 106 10.70 3.17 -4.85
CA ARG A 106 11.19 4.53 -5.11
C ARG A 106 10.10 5.55 -4.83
N TYR A 107 8.88 5.29 -5.31
CA TYR A 107 7.74 6.17 -5.13
C TYR A 107 7.38 6.36 -3.65
N LEU A 108 7.19 5.26 -2.91
CA LEU A 108 6.77 5.30 -1.51
C LEU A 108 7.84 5.94 -0.60
N LYS A 109 9.12 5.70 -0.89
CA LYS A 109 10.23 6.37 -0.19
C LYS A 109 10.24 7.88 -0.44
N ALA A 110 9.96 8.31 -1.68
CA ALA A 110 9.89 9.74 -2.01
C ALA A 110 8.70 10.42 -1.33
N MET A 111 7.50 9.83 -1.42
CA MET A 111 6.29 10.41 -0.82
C MET A 111 6.33 10.47 0.71
N SER A 112 7.05 9.55 1.34
CA SER A 112 7.22 9.48 2.80
C SER A 112 8.42 10.27 3.33
N TYR A 113 9.15 10.98 2.46
CA TYR A 113 10.38 11.69 2.82
C TYR A 113 11.44 10.77 3.47
N GLY A 114 11.45 9.50 3.07
CA GLY A 114 12.36 8.48 3.60
C GLY A 114 11.98 7.89 4.96
N THR A 115 10.83 8.24 5.52
CA THR A 115 10.36 7.70 6.81
C THR A 115 9.70 6.32 6.69
N PHE A 116 9.32 5.92 5.48
CA PHE A 116 8.74 4.63 5.16
C PHE A 116 9.54 3.95 4.05
N ASP A 117 9.96 2.71 4.28
CA ASP A 117 10.62 1.85 3.31
C ASP A 117 9.87 0.51 3.21
N VAL A 118 9.95 -0.10 2.03
CA VAL A 118 9.33 -1.39 1.76
C VAL A 118 10.43 -2.36 1.35
N THR A 119 10.43 -3.53 1.97
CA THR A 119 11.25 -4.67 1.59
C THR A 119 10.35 -5.75 0.99
N PHE A 120 10.37 -5.86 -0.33
CA PHE A 120 9.70 -6.95 -1.04
C PHE A 120 10.57 -8.22 -0.96
N ARG A 121 9.94 -9.33 -0.55
CA ARG A 121 10.56 -10.66 -0.43
C ARG A 121 9.85 -11.60 -1.41
N PRO A 122 10.33 -11.73 -2.66
CA PRO A 122 9.68 -12.56 -3.66
C PRO A 122 10.05 -14.05 -3.51
N LEU A 123 9.07 -14.93 -3.74
CA LEU A 123 9.29 -16.35 -4.00
C LEU A 123 9.23 -16.59 -5.51
N HIS A 124 10.39 -16.54 -6.19
CA HIS A 124 10.47 -16.61 -7.65
C HIS A 124 10.23 -18.02 -8.23
N ARG A 125 8.97 -18.42 -8.28
CA ARG A 125 8.47 -19.61 -9.00
C ARG A 125 6.96 -19.52 -9.12
N TRP A 126 6.39 -20.27 -10.05
CA TRP A 126 4.93 -20.40 -10.15
C TRP A 126 4.40 -21.39 -9.12
N LEU A 127 3.56 -20.91 -8.20
CA LEU A 127 2.78 -21.73 -7.29
C LEU A 127 1.49 -22.17 -7.99
N ARG A 128 1.44 -23.45 -8.36
CA ARG A 128 0.25 -24.02 -9.00
C ARG A 128 -0.90 -24.12 -8.01
N MET A 129 -1.95 -23.33 -8.25
CA MET A 129 -3.15 -23.32 -7.41
C MET A 129 -3.85 -24.68 -7.41
N PRO A 130 -4.47 -25.08 -6.28
CA PRO A 130 -5.09 -26.40 -6.13
C PRO A 130 -6.39 -26.56 -6.94
N HIS A 131 -6.98 -25.45 -7.38
CA HIS A 131 -8.20 -25.45 -8.17
C HIS A 131 -8.04 -24.63 -9.46
N ASN A 132 -8.93 -24.89 -10.42
CA ASN A 132 -9.06 -24.09 -11.62
C ASN A 132 -9.42 -22.64 -11.29
N LEU A 133 -8.93 -21.71 -12.11
CA LEU A 133 -9.24 -20.29 -12.05
C LEU A 133 -10.76 -20.06 -11.97
N SER A 134 -11.51 -20.70 -12.86
CA SER A 134 -12.97 -20.75 -12.80
C SER A 134 -13.43 -22.11 -12.28
N PRO A 135 -14.35 -22.17 -11.30
CA PRO A 135 -15.07 -21.05 -10.69
C PRO A 135 -14.43 -20.47 -9.42
N TYR A 136 -13.26 -20.95 -8.98
CA TYR A 136 -12.81 -20.73 -7.59
C TYR A 136 -12.24 -19.34 -7.32
N TYR A 137 -11.49 -18.78 -8.27
CA TYR A 137 -10.69 -17.56 -8.06
C TYR A 137 -11.05 -16.42 -9.01
N ARG A 138 -11.81 -16.69 -10.07
CA ARG A 138 -12.24 -15.68 -11.04
C ARG A 138 -12.97 -14.51 -10.39
N ASP A 139 -12.85 -13.35 -11.01
CA ASP A 139 -13.63 -12.18 -10.62
C ASP A 139 -15.09 -12.32 -11.02
N TYR A 140 -15.95 -12.24 -10.01
CA TYR A 140 -17.39 -12.08 -10.19
C TYR A 140 -17.76 -10.60 -10.19
N LYS A 141 -18.88 -10.26 -10.87
CA LYS A 141 -19.48 -8.92 -10.80
C LYS A 141 -20.06 -8.63 -9.40
N ASN A 142 -20.49 -9.67 -8.69
CA ASN A 142 -20.92 -9.57 -7.31
C ASN A 142 -19.70 -9.37 -6.40
N GLY A 143 -19.63 -8.24 -5.69
CA GLY A 143 -18.49 -7.89 -4.84
C GLY A 143 -18.22 -8.88 -3.71
N TYR A 144 -19.26 -9.48 -3.11
CA TYR A 144 -19.09 -10.49 -2.07
C TYR A 144 -18.46 -11.79 -2.61
N ALA A 145 -18.95 -12.27 -3.76
CA ALA A 145 -18.39 -13.46 -4.41
C ALA A 145 -16.95 -13.21 -4.88
N ARG A 146 -16.67 -12.02 -5.43
CA ARG A 146 -15.31 -11.58 -5.79
C ARG A 146 -14.40 -11.59 -4.56
N GLY A 147 -14.78 -10.92 -3.49
CA GLY A 147 -14.01 -10.88 -2.24
C GLY A 147 -13.72 -12.28 -1.70
N THR A 148 -14.72 -13.16 -1.68
CA THR A 148 -14.55 -14.56 -1.24
C THR A 148 -13.55 -15.33 -2.11
N GLY A 149 -13.62 -15.18 -3.44
CA GLY A 149 -12.66 -15.80 -4.36
C GLY A 149 -11.24 -15.26 -4.16
N ARG A 150 -11.11 -13.95 -3.92
CA ARG A 150 -9.82 -13.31 -3.65
C ARG A 150 -9.23 -13.70 -2.28
N PHE A 151 -10.03 -13.84 -1.23
CA PHE A 151 -9.54 -14.36 0.06
C PHE A 151 -9.02 -15.80 -0.06
N ARG A 152 -9.73 -16.65 -0.82
CA ARG A 152 -9.24 -18.01 -1.12
C ARG A 152 -7.95 -17.99 -1.93
N LEU A 153 -7.85 -17.11 -2.93
CA LEU A 153 -6.63 -16.93 -3.73
C LEU A 153 -5.42 -16.62 -2.84
N ILE A 154 -5.55 -15.65 -1.92
CA ILE A 154 -4.48 -15.29 -0.98
C ILE A 154 -4.15 -16.46 -0.04
N GLY A 155 -5.16 -17.06 0.59
CA GLY A 155 -4.97 -18.14 1.56
C GLY A 155 -4.31 -19.37 0.97
N ASP A 156 -4.76 -19.82 -0.20
CA ASP A 156 -4.18 -20.97 -0.89
C ASP A 156 -2.75 -20.67 -1.37
N ALA A 157 -2.47 -19.45 -1.85
CA ALA A 157 -1.12 -19.05 -2.24
C ALA A 157 -0.14 -19.04 -1.06
N ILE A 158 -0.56 -18.50 0.09
CA ILE A 158 0.22 -18.54 1.33
C ILE A 158 0.49 -20.00 1.73
N GLY A 159 -0.54 -20.85 1.77
CA GLY A 159 -0.38 -22.26 2.15
C GLY A 159 0.52 -23.07 1.20
N LEU A 160 0.56 -22.73 -0.08
CA LEU A 160 1.49 -23.33 -1.05
C LEU A 160 2.93 -22.82 -0.90
N ALA A 161 3.11 -21.59 -0.43
CA ALA A 161 4.41 -20.96 -0.25
C ALA A 161 5.07 -21.36 1.08
N ASP A 162 4.29 -21.53 2.15
CA ASP A 162 4.71 -21.76 3.54
C ASP A 162 5.81 -22.82 3.72
N PRO A 163 5.82 -23.98 3.01
CA PRO A 163 6.91 -24.95 3.14
C PRO A 163 8.29 -24.45 2.68
N ASP A 164 8.33 -23.43 1.81
CA ASP A 164 9.52 -22.95 1.12
C ASP A 164 9.78 -21.43 1.31
N PHE A 165 8.92 -20.74 2.05
CA PHE A 165 8.99 -19.30 2.29
C PHE A 165 8.63 -18.99 3.73
N ASP A 166 9.54 -18.32 4.42
CA ASP A 166 9.37 -17.90 5.80
C ASP A 166 8.52 -16.62 5.90
N PHE A 167 7.34 -16.75 6.49
CA PHE A 167 6.40 -15.66 6.73
C PHE A 167 6.65 -14.89 8.03
N GLU A 168 7.68 -15.23 8.82
CA GLU A 168 8.06 -14.44 9.99
C GLU A 168 8.34 -12.97 9.60
N ASP A 169 7.79 -12.04 10.39
CA ASP A 169 7.86 -10.59 10.19
C ASP A 169 7.25 -10.05 8.88
N ILE A 170 6.36 -10.80 8.21
CA ILE A 170 5.63 -10.30 7.04
C ILE A 170 4.42 -9.45 7.46
N ASP A 171 4.41 -8.19 7.02
CA ASP A 171 3.30 -7.25 7.27
C ASP A 171 2.15 -7.39 6.26
N SER A 172 2.49 -7.79 5.03
CA SER A 172 1.53 -7.90 3.92
C SER A 172 1.97 -8.95 2.89
N VAL A 173 1.01 -9.56 2.21
CA VAL A 173 1.27 -10.43 1.04
C VAL A 173 0.77 -9.78 -0.25
N VAL A 174 1.54 -9.89 -1.31
CA VAL A 174 1.16 -9.56 -2.69
C VAL A 174 1.11 -10.87 -3.48
N VAL A 175 -0.04 -11.21 -4.05
CA VAL A 175 -0.20 -12.35 -4.96
C VAL A 175 -0.38 -11.84 -6.38
N ILE A 176 0.49 -12.28 -7.29
CA ILE A 176 0.50 -11.92 -8.71
C ILE A 176 0.11 -13.15 -9.52
N ALA A 177 -1.05 -13.09 -10.18
CA ALA A 177 -1.52 -14.16 -11.06
C ALA A 177 -0.83 -14.10 -12.44
N ALA A 178 -0.59 -15.28 -13.02
CA ALA A 178 -0.01 -15.42 -14.36
C ALA A 178 -0.83 -14.68 -15.43
N PRO A 179 -0.20 -14.20 -16.53
CA PRO A 179 -0.92 -13.54 -17.64
C PRO A 179 -2.03 -14.33 -18.31
N GLU A 180 -1.97 -15.65 -18.23
CA GLU A 180 -2.96 -16.57 -18.75
C GLU A 180 -4.22 -16.57 -17.88
N ALA A 181 -4.13 -16.13 -16.62
CA ALA A 181 -5.24 -16.04 -15.68
C ALA A 181 -6.05 -14.74 -15.85
N ASP A 182 -6.51 -14.48 -17.08
CA ASP A 182 -7.16 -13.21 -17.49
C ASP A 182 -8.48 -12.89 -16.76
N SER A 183 -9.05 -13.86 -16.04
CA SER A 183 -10.26 -13.71 -15.26
C SER A 183 -10.00 -13.19 -13.83
N ILE A 184 -8.74 -12.98 -13.45
CA ILE A 184 -8.34 -12.13 -12.33
C ILE A 184 -8.16 -10.74 -12.91
N GLY A 185 -9.17 -9.90 -12.72
CA GLY A 185 -9.17 -8.52 -13.18
C GLY A 185 -8.40 -7.62 -12.23
N GLN A 186 -8.85 -6.37 -12.13
CA GLN A 186 -8.19 -5.27 -11.43
C GLN A 186 -7.61 -5.66 -10.06
N ALA A 187 -6.45 -5.05 -9.79
CA ALA A 187 -5.80 -5.11 -8.49
C ALA A 187 -6.76 -4.78 -7.35
N ALA A 188 -6.57 -5.45 -6.22
CA ALA A 188 -7.37 -5.23 -5.04
C ALA A 188 -6.55 -5.47 -3.78
N SER A 189 -6.52 -4.46 -2.92
CA SER A 189 -6.22 -4.59 -1.49
C SER A 189 -7.37 -5.28 -0.75
N LEU A 190 -7.00 -6.22 0.10
CA LEU A 190 -7.89 -7.14 0.78
C LEU A 190 -7.53 -7.19 2.26
N ARG A 191 -8.57 -7.33 3.08
CA ARG A 191 -8.43 -7.50 4.52
C ARG A 191 -9.15 -8.76 4.98
N GLU A 192 -8.36 -9.72 5.40
CA GLU A 192 -8.75 -11.01 5.99
C GLU A 192 -7.53 -11.50 6.78
N LEU A 193 -7.75 -12.29 7.84
CA LEU A 193 -6.65 -12.79 8.65
C LEU A 193 -6.14 -14.13 8.10
N PHE A 194 -4.87 -14.14 7.69
CA PHE A 194 -4.13 -15.34 7.30
C PHE A 194 -3.06 -15.66 8.33
N TYR A 195 -2.70 -16.93 8.45
CA TYR A 195 -1.74 -17.42 9.44
C TYR A 195 -0.72 -18.32 8.76
N ALA A 196 0.56 -18.01 8.93
CA ALA A 196 1.71 -18.75 8.40
C ALA A 196 2.91 -18.48 9.30
N ASP A 197 3.74 -19.49 9.60
CA ASP A 197 4.92 -19.37 10.47
C ASP A 197 4.73 -18.62 11.80
N GLY A 198 3.55 -18.72 12.42
CA GLY A 198 3.21 -17.98 13.64
C GLY A 198 2.97 -16.47 13.44
N GLN A 199 3.13 -15.96 12.23
CA GLN A 199 2.75 -14.61 11.82
C GLN A 199 1.24 -14.54 11.52
N THR A 200 0.61 -13.45 11.93
CA THR A 200 -0.76 -13.10 11.49
C THR A 200 -0.67 -12.02 10.44
N ILE A 201 -1.17 -12.29 9.23
CA ILE A 201 -1.13 -11.36 8.10
C ILE A 201 -2.55 -10.89 7.82
N GLY A 202 -2.82 -9.61 8.09
CA GLY A 202 -4.16 -9.03 7.97
C GLY A 202 -4.39 -8.17 6.72
N ASN A 203 -3.32 -7.82 6.00
CA ASN A 203 -3.39 -6.97 4.80
C ASN A 203 -2.76 -7.72 3.62
N SER A 204 -3.41 -7.68 2.47
CA SER A 204 -2.92 -8.37 1.28
C SER A 204 -3.35 -7.66 0.01
N ILE A 205 -2.66 -7.95 -1.08
CA ILE A 205 -2.96 -7.40 -2.40
C ILE A 205 -3.02 -8.57 -3.37
N SER A 206 -4.03 -8.58 -4.22
CA SER A 206 -4.12 -9.51 -5.34
C SER A 206 -4.05 -8.74 -6.65
N LEU A 207 -3.22 -9.17 -7.59
CA LEU A 207 -3.04 -8.58 -8.90
C LEU A 207 -3.21 -9.64 -10.00
N GLY A 208 -3.86 -9.26 -11.09
CA GLY A 208 -3.62 -9.88 -12.38
C GLY A 208 -2.31 -9.35 -12.98
N SER A 209 -1.61 -10.15 -13.79
CA SER A 209 -0.32 -9.70 -14.38
C SER A 209 -0.42 -8.42 -15.23
N ARG A 210 -1.61 -8.09 -15.72
CA ARG A 210 -1.87 -6.89 -16.53
C ARG A 210 -2.01 -5.61 -15.69
N ASP A 211 -2.17 -5.72 -14.36
CA ASP A 211 -2.38 -4.57 -13.48
C ASP A 211 -1.16 -3.66 -13.34
N GLY A 212 0.04 -4.15 -13.70
CA GLY A 212 1.27 -3.35 -13.75
C GLY A 212 1.77 -3.03 -15.17
N GLN A 213 1.00 -3.38 -16.21
CA GLN A 213 1.36 -3.10 -17.61
C GLN A 213 0.84 -1.73 -18.10
N GLY A 214 0.15 -0.98 -17.24
CA GLY A 214 -0.14 0.44 -17.46
C GLY A 214 1.11 1.31 -17.25
N PRO A 215 1.12 2.56 -17.72
CA PRO A 215 2.36 3.28 -18.01
C PRO A 215 3.38 3.44 -16.86
N ASP A 216 3.05 3.26 -15.57
CA ASP A 216 3.87 3.89 -14.51
C ASP A 216 4.11 3.12 -13.19
N GLY A 217 3.73 1.83 -13.10
CA GLY A 217 4.04 1.03 -11.90
C GLY A 217 3.42 1.52 -10.58
N LEU A 218 2.44 2.44 -10.63
CA LEU A 218 1.79 3.06 -9.48
C LEU A 218 0.68 2.20 -8.85
N THR A 219 0.34 1.07 -9.45
CA THR A 219 -0.65 0.14 -8.91
C THR A 219 -0.24 -0.39 -7.54
N ILE A 220 0.99 -0.88 -7.37
CA ILE A 220 1.45 -1.39 -6.06
C ILE A 220 1.45 -0.28 -5.00
N PRO A 221 1.97 0.95 -5.25
CA PRO A 221 1.80 2.07 -4.34
C PRO A 221 0.36 2.39 -3.97
N HIS A 222 -0.56 2.36 -4.93
CA HIS A 222 -1.99 2.61 -4.70
C HIS A 222 -2.59 1.55 -3.76
N GLU A 223 -2.38 0.26 -4.06
CA GLU A 223 -2.89 -0.83 -3.24
C GLU A 223 -2.22 -0.89 -1.86
N LEU A 224 -0.93 -0.57 -1.76
CA LEU A 224 -0.27 -0.40 -0.45
C LEU A 224 -0.84 0.80 0.31
N GLY A 225 -1.29 1.85 -0.38
CA GLY A 225 -2.04 2.95 0.23
C GLY A 225 -3.30 2.46 0.97
N HIS A 226 -4.02 1.49 0.42
CA HIS A 226 -5.14 0.84 1.12
C HIS A 226 -4.68 -0.03 2.29
N ASN A 227 -3.58 -0.78 2.16
CA ASN A 227 -3.01 -1.53 3.27
C ASN A 227 -2.55 -0.62 4.42
N LEU A 228 -2.17 0.62 4.10
CA LEU A 228 -1.85 1.72 5.01
C LEU A 228 -3.11 2.44 5.55
N GLY A 229 -4.31 2.07 5.09
CA GLY A 229 -5.59 2.58 5.61
C GLY A 229 -6.26 3.71 4.82
N LEU A 230 -5.69 4.11 3.69
CA LEU A 230 -6.24 5.18 2.85
C LEU A 230 -7.38 4.66 1.96
N PRO A 231 -8.49 5.38 1.80
CA PRO A 231 -9.56 5.02 0.89
C PRO A 231 -9.26 5.48 -0.54
N ASP A 232 -9.99 4.92 -1.49
CA ASP A 232 -10.15 5.53 -2.81
C ASP A 232 -10.77 6.92 -2.70
N LEU A 233 -10.28 7.84 -3.51
CA LEU A 233 -10.73 9.23 -3.60
C LEU A 233 -11.41 9.53 -4.95
N TYR A 234 -11.45 8.56 -5.86
CA TYR A 234 -12.28 8.60 -7.08
C TYR A 234 -13.70 8.07 -6.78
N ASP A 235 -14.62 8.22 -7.73
CA ASP A 235 -15.99 7.73 -7.51
C ASP A 235 -16.10 6.22 -7.70
N THR A 236 -16.10 5.49 -6.59
CA THR A 236 -16.19 4.03 -6.57
C THR A 236 -17.59 3.48 -6.91
N SER A 237 -18.61 4.33 -7.03
CA SER A 237 -19.96 3.92 -7.47
C SER A 237 -20.07 3.79 -8.98
N VAL A 238 -19.15 4.41 -9.72
CA VAL A 238 -19.09 4.34 -11.18
C VAL A 238 -18.62 2.95 -11.60
N SER A 239 -19.46 2.28 -12.39
CA SER A 239 -19.15 0.95 -12.93
C SER A 239 -18.50 1.04 -14.31
N ARG A 240 -17.65 0.07 -14.63
CA ARG A 240 -17.11 -0.13 -15.97
C ARG A 240 -18.23 -0.43 -16.97
N ASP A 241 -18.06 0.02 -18.20
CA ASP A 241 -18.92 -0.34 -19.32
C ASP A 241 -18.76 -1.83 -19.72
N SER A 242 -19.47 -2.23 -20.78
CA SER A 242 -19.40 -3.61 -21.30
C SER A 242 -18.03 -4.00 -21.86
N GLU A 243 -17.19 -3.02 -22.21
CA GLU A 243 -15.85 -3.19 -22.75
C GLU A 243 -14.77 -3.16 -21.65
N GLY A 244 -15.17 -2.85 -20.41
CA GLY A 244 -14.28 -2.79 -19.26
C GLY A 244 -13.67 -1.41 -19.02
N HIS A 245 -14.09 -0.37 -19.72
CA HIS A 245 -13.61 1.00 -19.52
C HIS A 245 -14.40 1.70 -18.42
N LEU A 246 -13.71 2.49 -17.58
CA LEU A 246 -14.36 3.40 -16.64
C LEU A 246 -14.63 4.73 -17.37
N PRO A 247 -15.85 5.28 -17.31
CA PRO A 247 -16.15 6.58 -17.90
C PRO A 247 -15.49 7.70 -17.07
N ASP A 248 -15.28 8.86 -17.70
CA ASP A 248 -14.67 10.06 -17.11
C ASP A 248 -15.36 10.54 -15.81
N GLU A 249 -16.62 10.13 -15.58
CA GLU A 249 -17.36 10.41 -14.33
C GLU A 249 -16.65 9.87 -13.08
N VAL A 250 -15.81 8.84 -13.22
CA VAL A 250 -15.02 8.30 -12.11
C VAL A 250 -14.05 9.35 -11.54
N ASP A 251 -13.66 10.35 -12.34
CA ASP A 251 -12.67 11.38 -11.99
C ASP A 251 -13.27 12.56 -11.20
N ARG A 252 -14.60 12.59 -11.02
CA ARG A 252 -15.38 13.77 -10.58
C ARG A 252 -14.96 14.40 -9.25
N PHE A 253 -14.22 13.69 -8.40
CA PHE A 253 -13.79 14.18 -7.10
C PHE A 253 -12.40 14.80 -7.17
N VAL A 254 -11.36 13.96 -7.14
CA VAL A 254 -9.97 14.43 -7.06
C VAL A 254 -9.21 14.33 -8.39
N GLY A 255 -9.84 13.75 -9.42
CA GLY A 255 -9.21 13.51 -10.72
C GLY A 255 -7.87 12.76 -10.64
N GLU A 256 -6.96 13.13 -11.54
CA GLU A 256 -5.62 12.54 -11.69
C GLU A 256 -4.59 13.10 -10.68
N PHE A 257 -4.97 14.07 -9.85
CA PHE A 257 -4.03 14.83 -9.03
C PHE A 257 -3.48 14.07 -7.81
N GLY A 258 -4.02 12.90 -7.51
CA GLY A 258 -3.64 12.12 -6.34
C GLY A 258 -3.56 10.62 -6.64
N LEU A 259 -2.58 9.94 -6.04
CA LEU A 259 -2.41 8.48 -6.16
C LEU A 259 -3.69 7.70 -5.85
N MET A 260 -4.40 8.05 -4.77
CA MET A 260 -5.63 7.37 -4.35
C MET A 260 -6.86 7.82 -5.16
N GLY A 261 -6.70 8.76 -6.09
CA GLY A 261 -7.71 9.10 -7.10
C GLY A 261 -7.53 8.23 -8.34
N VAL A 262 -7.73 8.81 -9.52
CA VAL A 262 -7.34 8.17 -10.79
C VAL A 262 -5.91 8.51 -11.20
N GLY A 263 -5.12 9.09 -10.29
CA GLY A 263 -3.74 9.45 -10.53
C GLY A 263 -2.77 8.27 -10.62
N GLN A 264 -3.11 7.10 -10.10
CA GLN A 264 -2.38 5.84 -10.38
C GLN A 264 -2.31 5.48 -11.88
N ARG A 265 -3.16 6.08 -12.73
CA ARG A 265 -3.11 5.97 -14.21
C ARG A 265 -2.21 7.03 -14.86
N SER A 266 -1.64 7.93 -14.07
CA SER A 266 -0.84 9.07 -14.52
C SER A 266 0.55 9.04 -13.88
N SER A 267 1.57 9.12 -14.72
CA SER A 267 3.00 8.98 -14.37
C SER A 267 3.55 9.96 -13.34
N GLN A 268 2.77 10.98 -12.99
CA GLN A 268 3.20 12.14 -12.22
C GLN A 268 2.36 12.39 -10.97
N ALA A 269 1.42 11.49 -10.63
CA ALA A 269 0.56 11.71 -9.48
C ALA A 269 1.32 11.51 -8.15
N GLU A 270 1.42 12.57 -7.36
CA GLU A 270 1.84 12.47 -5.95
C GLU A 270 0.69 12.00 -5.04
N MET A 271 1.01 11.70 -3.79
CA MET A 271 -0.01 11.56 -2.75
C MET A 271 -0.45 12.96 -2.26
N PHE A 272 -1.75 13.14 -2.04
CA PHE A 272 -2.25 14.38 -1.44
C PHE A 272 -1.60 14.63 -0.07
N ALA A 273 -1.38 15.90 0.26
CA ALA A 273 -0.85 16.31 1.56
C ALA A 273 -1.70 15.76 2.71
N TRP A 274 -3.03 15.70 2.55
CA TRP A 274 -3.93 15.11 3.53
C TRP A 274 -3.64 13.63 3.81
N SER A 275 -3.41 12.82 2.78
CA SER A 275 -3.04 11.40 2.94
C SER A 275 -1.66 11.25 3.58
N ARG A 276 -0.67 12.05 3.15
CA ARG A 276 0.67 12.05 3.75
C ARG A 276 0.63 12.45 5.23
N TRP A 277 -0.25 13.37 5.61
CA TRP A 277 -0.46 13.77 7.00
C TRP A 277 -1.17 12.67 7.82
N GLN A 278 -2.19 12.02 7.26
CA GLN A 278 -2.84 10.85 7.90
C GLN A 278 -1.86 9.72 8.21
N LEU A 279 -0.89 9.49 7.33
CA LEU A 279 0.16 8.49 7.50
C LEU A 279 1.31 8.96 8.42
N GLY A 280 1.29 10.21 8.88
CA GLY A 280 2.36 10.79 9.70
C GLY A 280 3.64 11.14 8.93
N TRP A 281 3.61 11.10 7.60
CA TRP A 281 4.75 11.50 6.74
C TRP A 281 4.91 13.01 6.68
N LEU A 282 3.81 13.75 6.87
CA LEU A 282 3.85 15.17 7.22
C LEU A 282 3.60 15.31 8.73
N ARG A 283 4.44 16.10 9.39
CA ARG A 283 4.29 16.41 10.82
C ARG A 283 3.22 17.48 11.02
N ASP A 284 2.64 17.52 12.21
CA ASP A 284 1.62 18.53 12.57
C ASP A 284 2.14 19.96 12.39
N THR A 285 3.43 20.20 12.66
CA THR A 285 4.09 21.51 12.45
C THR A 285 4.21 21.93 10.99
N GLN A 286 3.89 21.06 10.04
CA GLN A 286 3.89 21.33 8.60
C GLN A 286 2.48 21.58 8.05
N VAL A 287 1.47 21.57 8.92
CA VAL A 287 0.06 21.76 8.55
C VAL A 287 -0.45 23.06 9.17
N ALA A 288 -1.12 23.86 8.35
CA ALA A 288 -1.79 25.08 8.80
C ALA A 288 -3.31 24.92 8.61
N CYS A 289 -4.01 25.30 9.67
CA CYS A 289 -5.45 25.28 9.85
C CYS A 289 -5.88 26.65 10.36
#